data_AF-A0A1F5AJI4-F1
#
_entry.id   AF-A0A1F5AJI4-F1
#
_cell.length_a   1.000
_cell.length_b   1.000
_cell.length_c   1.000
_cell.angle_alpha   90.00
_cell.angle_beta   90.00
_cell.angle_gamma   90.00
#
_symmetry.space_group_name_H-M   'P 1'
#
loop_
_entity.id
_entity.type
_entity.pdbx_description
1 polymer ?
#
loop_
_entity_poly.entity_id
_entity_poly.type
_entity_poly.pdbx_seq_one_letter_code
_entity_poly.pdbx_strand_id
1 'polypeptide(L)' 'MRSRVQKWGNSLALRIPKSFADEIGLAENSSIQVMIKEGTLVVAPDREPEWRLEELLEKV' A
#
# COMPACT_ATOMS: atom_id res chain seq x y z
N MET A 1 -5.94 12.53 -11.87
CA MET A 1 -4.86 13.55 -11.87
C MET A 1 -3.77 13.16 -12.88
N ARG A 2 -2.96 14.11 -13.35
CA ARG A 2 -1.69 13.81 -14.05
C ARG A 2 -0.52 14.23 -13.17
N SER A 3 0.47 13.37 -13.00
CA SER A 3 1.68 13.64 -12.22
C SER A 3 2.92 13.18 -12.96
N ARG A 4 4.08 13.62 -12.49
CA ARG A 4 5.39 13.18 -13.00
C ARG A 4 6.07 12.32 -11.95
N VAL A 5 6.81 11.32 -12.41
CA VAL A 5 7.69 10.50 -11.57
C VAL A 5 8.89 11.34 -11.15
N GLN A 6 9.22 11.31 -9.87
CA GLN A 6 10.34 12.05 -9.26
C GLN A 6 11.41 11.07 -8.77
N LYS A 7 12.63 11.55 -8.48
CA LYS A 7 13.68 10.77 -7.84
C LYS A 7 13.66 11.02 -6.33
N TRP A 8 13.69 9.95 -5.53
CA TRP A 8 13.88 9.99 -4.07
C TRP A 8 14.99 9.01 -3.70
N GLY A 9 16.15 9.54 -3.31
CA GLY A 9 17.36 8.74 -3.15
C GLY A 9 17.76 8.08 -4.47
N ASN A 10 17.93 6.75 -4.47
CA ASN A 10 18.25 5.96 -5.65
C ASN A 10 17.02 5.42 -6.40
N SER A 11 15.82 5.72 -5.91
CA SER A 11 14.56 5.17 -6.42
C SER A 11 13.68 6.24 -7.05
N LEU A 12 12.66 5.79 -7.77
CA LEU A 12 11.60 6.64 -8.31
C LEU A 12 10.43 6.72 -7.33
N ALA A 13 9.77 7.87 -7.30
CA ALA A 13 8.66 8.17 -6.40
C ALA A 13 7.51 8.87 -7.15
N LEU A 14 6.29 8.60 -6.69
CA LEU A 14 5.06 9.28 -7.11
C LEU A 14 4.50 10.06 -5.92
N ARG A 15 3.97 11.25 -6.17
CA ARG A 15 3.21 11.99 -5.15
C ARG A 15 1.80 11.41 -5.08
N ILE A 16 1.36 11.05 -3.87
CA ILE A 16 -0.01 10.65 -3.59
C ILE A 16 -0.74 11.86 -2.99
N PRO A 17 -1.81 12.37 -3.60
CA PRO A 17 -2.61 13.43 -3.00
C PRO A 17 -3.15 13.00 -1.63
N LYS A 18 -3.22 13.94 -0.68
CA LYS A 18 -3.70 13.67 0.67
C LYS A 18 -5.08 12.99 0.68
N SER A 19 -6.00 13.44 -0.17
CA SER A 19 -7.34 12.85 -0.27
C SER A 19 -7.31 11.36 -0.61
N PHE A 20 -6.38 10.92 -1.44
CA PHE A 20 -6.26 9.49 -1.80
C PHE A 20 -5.60 8.70 -0.67
N ALA A 21 -4.55 9.24 -0.06
CA ALA A 21 -3.91 8.60 1.09
C ALA A 21 -4.92 8.40 2.25
N ASP A 22 -5.70 9.42 2.56
CA ASP A 22 -6.74 9.38 3.60
C ASP A 22 -7.83 8.34 3.26
N GLU A 23 -8.27 8.24 2.00
CA GLU A 23 -9.30 7.30 1.55
C GLU A 23 -8.91 5.82 1.72
N ILE A 24 -7.64 5.48 1.49
CA ILE A 24 -7.13 4.12 1.66
C ILE A 24 -6.40 3.89 3.00
N GLY A 25 -6.44 4.87 3.91
CA GLY A 25 -5.84 4.77 5.24
C GLY A 25 -4.32 4.69 5.25
N LEU A 26 -3.65 5.27 4.24
CA LEU A 26 -2.19 5.37 4.23
C LEU A 26 -1.72 6.60 5.00
N ALA A 27 -0.78 6.37 5.90
CA ALA A 27 -0.04 7.39 6.61
C ALA A 27 1.46 7.25 6.32
N GLU A 28 2.25 8.18 6.87
CA GLU A 28 3.70 8.04 6.84
C GLU A 28 4.12 6.72 7.52
N ASN A 29 5.06 6.00 6.90
CA ASN A 29 5.56 4.70 7.35
C ASN A 29 4.53 3.55 7.35
N SER A 30 3.35 3.69 6.74
CA SER A 30 2.43 2.56 6.54
C SER A 30 3.06 1.46 5.69
N SER A 31 2.82 0.20 6.07
CA SER A 31 3.18 -0.96 5.23
C SER A 31 2.27 -1.00 4.00
N ILE A 32 2.86 -1.27 2.84
CA ILE A 32 2.17 -1.36 1.55
C ILE A 32 2.68 -2.54 0.73
N GLN A 33 1.80 -3.08 -0.10
CA GLN A 33 2.17 -3.99 -1.17
C GLN A 33 2.22 -3.23 -2.49
N VAL A 34 3.27 -3.49 -3.28
CA VAL A 34 3.45 -2.93 -4.61
C VAL A 34 3.56 -4.08 -5.60
N MET A 35 2.70 -4.09 -6.61
CA MET A 35 2.66 -5.17 -7.60
C MET A 35 2.34 -4.64 -9.01
N ILE A 36 2.67 -5.44 -10.02
CA ILE A 36 2.28 -5.19 -11.41
C ILE A 36 1.11 -6.10 -11.75
N LYS A 37 -0.04 -5.52 -12.10
CA LYS A 37 -1.20 -6.25 -12.62
C LYS A 37 -1.54 -5.68 -13.99
N GLU A 38 -1.48 -6.52 -15.02
CA GLU A 38 -1.87 -6.14 -16.40
C GLU A 38 -1.14 -4.87 -16.89
N GLY A 39 0.17 -4.77 -16.63
CA GLY A 39 0.98 -3.60 -16.99
C GLY A 39 0.73 -2.35 -16.15
N THR A 40 -0.12 -2.44 -15.12
CA THR A 40 -0.43 -1.35 -14.18
C THR A 40 0.27 -1.57 -12.85
N LEU A 41 0.94 -0.52 -12.35
CA LEU A 41 1.48 -0.51 -10.99
C LEU A 41 0.32 -0.32 -10.00
N VAL A 42 0.05 -1.34 -9.19
CA VAL A 42 -0.95 -1.34 -8.14
C VAL A 42 -0.25 -1.20 -6.79
N VAL A 43 -0.71 -0.23 -6.00
CA VAL A 43 -0.27 -0.02 -4.62
C VAL A 43 -1.48 -0.20 -3.72
N ALA A 44 -1.36 -1.07 -2.73
CA ALA A 44 -2.42 -1.36 -1.77
C ALA A 44 -1.87 -1.33 -0.34
N PRO A 45 -2.67 -0.92 0.67
CA PRO A 45 -2.30 -1.10 2.06
C PRO A 45 -1.99 -2.56 2.34
N ASP A 46 -0.89 -2.82 3.04
CA ASP A 46 -0.54 -4.15 3.49
C ASP A 46 -1.32 -4.43 4.78
N ARG A 47 -2.57 -4.86 4.60
CA ARG A 47 -3.41 -5.28 5.71
C ARG A 47 -2.98 -6.69 6.07
N GLU A 48 -2.47 -6.88 7.29
CA GLU A 48 -2.43 -8.21 7.86
C GLU A 48 -3.84 -8.80 7.78
N PRO A 49 -3.97 -10.11 7.51
CA PRO A 49 -5.26 -10.76 7.65
C PRO A 49 -5.81 -10.43 9.04
N GLU A 50 -7.08 -10.01 9.12
CA GLU A 50 -7.76 -9.97 10.42
C GLU A 50 -7.88 -11.41 10.91
N TRP A 51 -6.88 -11.85 11.68
CA TRP A 51 -6.94 -13.14 12.33
C TRP A 51 -7.93 -13.05 13.47
N ARG A 52 -8.99 -13.85 13.41
CA ARG A 52 -9.83 -14.07 14.58
C ARG A 52 -9.11 -15.02 15.52
N LEU A 53 -9.19 -14.77 16.83
CA LEU A 53 -8.52 -15.61 17.84
C LEU A 53 -8.90 -17.08 17.67
N GLU A 54 -10.16 -17.34 17.34
CA GLU A 54 -10.69 -18.68 17.09
C GLU A 54 -9.94 -19.39 15.95
N GLU A 55 -9.62 -18.68 14.87
CA GLU A 55 -8.93 -19.22 13.68
C GLU A 55 -7.45 -19.53 13.93
N LEU A 56 -6.84 -18.85 14.89
CA LEU A 56 -5.46 -19.12 15.31
C LEU A 56 -5.39 -20.35 16.20
N LEU A 57 -6.39 -20.54 17.08
CA LEU A 57 -6.45 -21.66 18.02
C LEU A 57 -6.74 -22.99 17.32
N GLU A 58 -7.42 -23.01 16.17
CA GLU A 58 -7.64 -24.23 15.37
C GLU A 58 -6.36 -24.84 14.77
N LYS A 59 -5.24 -24.10 14.76
CA LYS A 59 -3.97 -24.52 14.15
C LYS A 59 -2.95 -25.10 15.14
N VAL A 60 -3.36 -25.33 16.40
CA VAL A 60 -2.53 -25.87 17.49
C VAL A 60 -3.05 -27.23 17.95
#